data_AF-A0A365ZMY1-F1
#
_entry.id   AF-A0A365ZMY1-F1
#
_cell.length_a   1.000
_cell.length_b   1.000
_cell.length_c   1.000
_cell.angle_alpha   90.00
_cell.angle_beta   90.00
_cell.angle_gamma   90.00
#
_symmetry.space_group_name_H-M   'P 1'
#
loop_
_entity.id
_entity.type
_entity.pdbx_description
1 polymer ?
#
loop_
_entity_poly.entity_id
_entity_poly.type
_entity_poly.pdbx_seq_one_letter_code
_entity_poly.pdbx_strand_id
1 'polypeptide(L)'
;MQGVINGYRLATALIPDAKRSDDLFLRALNAQLCLSYLASGLAKLVSSDWRSGRAMELIMRTNTYGNTSFARFIISHPDIGRLISWATIAGEVAYPVVYVADPRIARHGLTLAKLFHLVVAYTMGLPRFFWTFGATHPSAHYVIGQRTENAS
;
A
#
# COMPACT_ATOMS: atom_id res chain seq x y z
N MET A 1 -9.29 -5.27 5.15
CA MET A 1 -8.33 -4.95 6.23
C MET A 1 -9.00 -4.69 7.58
N GLN A 2 -10.10 -3.95 7.70
CA GLN A 2 -10.71 -3.66 9.02
C GLN A 2 -11.00 -4.93 9.86
N GLY A 3 -11.57 -5.98 9.25
CA GLY A 3 -11.77 -7.26 9.93
C GLY A 3 -10.46 -7.93 10.37
N VAL A 4 -9.37 -7.75 9.62
CA VAL A 4 -8.04 -8.27 9.97
C VAL A 4 -7.45 -7.51 11.15
N ILE A 5 -7.62 -6.17 11.20
CA ILE A 5 -7.20 -5.35 12.34
C ILE A 5 -7.89 -5.82 13.61
N ASN A 6 -9.23 -5.97 13.56
CA ASN A 6 -10.00 -6.43 14.70
C ASN A 6 -9.60 -7.86 15.10
N GLY A 7 -9.36 -8.74 14.13
CA GLY A 7 -8.91 -10.11 14.36
C GLY A 7 -7.56 -10.18 15.09
N TYR A 8 -6.56 -9.41 14.66
CA TYR A 8 -5.27 -9.36 15.36
C TYR A 8 -5.40 -8.79 16.77
N ARG A 9 -6.20 -7.74 16.96
CA ARG A 9 -6.42 -7.14 18.29
C ARG A 9 -7.08 -8.12 19.26
N LEU A 10 -8.06 -8.89 18.79
CA LEU A 10 -8.72 -9.93 19.58
C LEU A 10 -7.75 -11.06 19.93
N ALA A 11 -6.94 -11.51 18.97
CA ALA A 11 -5.97 -12.56 19.20
C ALA A 11 -4.89 -12.15 20.22
N THR A 12 -4.36 -10.93 20.13
CA THR A 12 -3.32 -10.46 21.06
C THR A 12 -3.85 -10.03 22.42
N ALA A 13 -5.14 -9.68 22.53
CA ALA A 13 -5.77 -9.35 23.81
C ALA A 13 -5.78 -10.51 24.81
N LEU A 14 -5.53 -11.74 24.35
CA LEU A 14 -5.36 -12.91 25.22
C LEU A 14 -4.02 -12.92 25.97
N ILE A 15 -3.09 -12.03 25.62
CA ILE A 15 -1.76 -11.93 26.24
C ILE A 15 -1.86 -11.00 27.47
N PRO A 16 -1.59 -11.50 28.69
CA PRO A 16 -1.77 -10.71 29.91
C PRO A 16 -0.84 -9.48 30.02
N ASP A 17 0.35 -9.57 29.43
CA ASP A 17 1.28 -8.45 29.36
C ASP A 17 0.86 -7.48 28.25
N ALA A 18 0.40 -6.29 28.66
CA ALA A 18 -0.08 -5.25 27.76
C ALA A 18 1.01 -4.79 26.76
N LYS A 19 2.26 -4.64 27.19
CA LYS A 19 3.35 -4.21 26.31
C LYS A 19 3.64 -5.26 25.25
N ARG A 20 3.69 -6.52 25.65
CA ARG A 20 3.92 -7.65 24.72
C ARG A 20 2.73 -7.85 23.77
N SER A 21 1.50 -7.69 24.26
CA SER A 21 0.29 -7.70 23.46
C SER A 21 0.35 -6.65 22.35
N ASP A 22 0.68 -5.41 22.70
CA ASP A 22 0.69 -4.28 21.77
C ASP A 22 1.82 -4.38 20.74
N ASP A 23 3.02 -4.80 21.16
CA ASP A 23 4.14 -5.07 20.24
C ASP A 23 3.77 -6.14 19.20
N LEU A 24 3.20 -7.27 19.63
CA LEU A 24 2.78 -8.34 18.72
C LEU A 24 1.67 -7.89 17.77
N PHE A 25 0.71 -7.10 18.27
CA PHE A 25 -0.37 -6.54 17.45
C PHE A 25 0.19 -5.64 16.33
N LEU A 26 1.09 -4.72 16.68
CA LEU A 26 1.70 -3.82 15.70
C LEU A 26 2.57 -4.57 14.70
N ARG A 27 3.35 -5.58 15.15
CA ARG A 27 4.15 -6.42 14.25
C ARG A 27 3.30 -7.24 13.29
N ALA A 28 2.19 -7.83 13.77
CA ALA A 28 1.26 -8.58 12.93
C ALA A 28 0.57 -7.69 11.90
N LEU A 29 0.12 -6.49 12.31
CA LEU A 29 -0.43 -5.50 11.40
C LEU A 29 0.58 -5.05 10.34
N ASN A 30 1.82 -4.82 10.74
CA ASN A 30 2.89 -4.44 9.83
C ASN A 30 3.19 -5.56 8.82
N ALA A 31 3.24 -6.82 9.28
CA ALA A 31 3.42 -7.96 8.38
C ALA A 31 2.27 -8.08 7.37
N GLN A 32 1.03 -7.90 7.81
CA GLN A 32 -0.13 -7.87 6.93
C GLN A 32 -0.06 -6.73 5.91
N LEU A 33 0.38 -5.54 6.33
CA LEU A 33 0.55 -4.39 5.44
C LEU A 33 1.59 -4.68 4.35
N CYS A 34 2.76 -5.18 4.74
CA CYS A 34 3.82 -5.58 3.83
C CYS A 34 3.34 -6.64 2.82
N LEU A 35 2.69 -7.70 3.32
CA LEU A 35 2.16 -8.77 2.49
C LEU A 35 1.08 -8.26 1.52
N SER A 36 0.24 -7.32 1.95
CA SER A 36 -0.81 -6.74 1.10
C SER A 36 -0.22 -5.98 -0.09
N TYR A 37 0.83 -5.18 0.13
CA TYR A 37 1.55 -4.52 -0.97
C TYR A 37 2.23 -5.54 -1.89
N LEU A 38 3.01 -6.46 -1.33
CA LEU A 38 3.76 -7.42 -2.13
C LEU A 38 2.84 -8.33 -2.95
N ALA A 39 1.78 -8.88 -2.33
CA ALA A 39 0.82 -9.74 -3.03
C ALA A 39 0.09 -8.97 -4.14
N SER A 40 -0.31 -7.73 -3.88
CA SER A 40 -0.93 -6.84 -4.86
C SER A 40 0.02 -6.57 -6.05
N GLY A 41 1.28 -6.26 -5.76
CA GLY A 41 2.31 -5.98 -6.77
C GLY A 41 2.65 -7.20 -7.61
N LEU A 42 2.81 -8.37 -6.99
CA LEU A 42 3.06 -9.64 -7.70
C LEU A 42 1.88 -10.04 -8.57
N ALA A 43 0.64 -9.89 -8.09
CA ALA A 43 -0.56 -10.14 -8.89
C ALA A 43 -0.62 -9.24 -10.13
N LYS A 44 -0.22 -7.97 -10.01
CA LYS A 44 -0.13 -7.05 -11.15
C LYS A 44 1.05 -7.39 -12.07
N LEU A 45 2.19 -7.83 -11.52
CA LEU A 45 3.36 -8.20 -12.30
C LEU A 45 3.07 -9.41 -13.20
N VAL A 46 2.34 -10.42 -12.72
CA VAL A 46 1.98 -11.58 -13.55
C VAL A 46 0.89 -11.26 -14.57
N SER A 47 0.01 -10.30 -14.27
CA SER A 47 -1.09 -9.89 -15.15
C SER A 47 -0.61 -9.22 -16.44
N SER A 48 -1.00 -9.77 -17.60
CA SER A 48 -0.72 -9.17 -18.91
C SER A 48 -1.40 -7.81 -19.11
N ASP A 49 -2.59 -7.60 -18.54
CA ASP A 49 -3.30 -6.32 -18.63
C ASP A 49 -2.53 -5.21 -17.90
N TRP A 50 -1.94 -5.50 -16.74
CA TRP A 50 -1.12 -4.53 -16.02
C TRP A 50 0.22 -4.28 -16.71
N ARG A 51 0.91 -5.33 -17.16
CA ARG A 51 2.20 -5.17 -17.87
C ARG A 51 2.08 -4.41 -19.19
N SER A 52 0.96 -4.55 -19.89
CA SER A 52 0.68 -3.82 -21.14
C SER A 52 0.15 -2.40 -20.91
N GLY A 53 -0.26 -2.05 -19.69
CA GLY A 53 -0.92 -0.77 -19.38
C GLY A 53 -2.42 -0.76 -19.63
N ARG A 54 -2.98 -1.81 -20.25
CA ARG A 54 -4.42 -1.95 -20.55
C ARG A 54 -5.30 -1.89 -19.29
N ALA A 55 -4.78 -2.36 -18.15
CA ALA A 55 -5.46 -2.26 -16.87
C ALA A 55 -5.86 -0.82 -16.53
N MET A 56 -4.99 0.16 -16.85
CA MET A 56 -5.28 1.56 -16.56
C MET A 56 -6.43 2.07 -17.43
N GLU A 57 -6.44 1.72 -18.72
CA GLU A 57 -7.55 2.05 -19.62
C GLU A 57 -8.87 1.43 -19.14
N LEU A 58 -8.86 0.15 -18.76
CA LEU A 58 -10.05 -0.54 -18.24
C LEU A 58 -10.58 0.11 -16.96
N ILE A 59 -9.69 0.48 -16.03
CA ILE A 59 -10.09 1.20 -14.81
C ILE A 59 -10.72 2.53 -15.19
N MET A 60 -10.09 3.34 -16.06
CA MET A 60 -10.61 4.64 -16.48
C MET A 60 -11.93 4.57 -17.26
N ARG A 61 -12.22 3.44 -17.92
CA ARG A 61 -13.49 3.20 -18.65
C ARG A 61 -14.65 2.73 -17.79
N THR A 62 -14.41 2.32 -16.54
CA THR A 62 -15.54 1.98 -15.65
C THR A 62 -16.39 3.22 -15.34
N ASN A 63 -17.72 3.06 -15.28
CA ASN A 63 -18.73 4.15 -15.23
C ASN A 63 -18.56 5.18 -14.10
N THR A 64 -17.70 4.90 -13.11
CA THR A 64 -17.33 5.86 -12.07
C THR A 64 -16.35 6.95 -12.56
N TYR A 65 -15.59 6.71 -13.64
CA TYR A 65 -14.46 7.56 -14.06
C TYR A 65 -14.54 8.11 -15.48
N GLY A 66 -15.40 7.54 -16.34
CA GLY A 66 -15.45 7.81 -17.79
C GLY A 66 -15.65 9.27 -18.21
N ASN A 67 -16.01 10.17 -17.27
CA ASN A 67 -16.27 11.58 -17.56
C ASN A 67 -15.22 12.57 -17.00
N THR A 68 -14.15 12.10 -16.33
CA THR A 68 -13.11 12.98 -15.79
C THR A 68 -12.05 13.35 -16.84
N SER A 69 -11.49 14.57 -16.78
CA SER A 69 -10.40 14.99 -17.67
C SER A 69 -9.16 14.09 -17.56
N PHE A 70 -8.92 13.52 -16.38
CA PHE A 70 -7.83 12.58 -16.16
C PHE A 70 -8.06 11.24 -16.90
N ALA A 71 -9.27 10.67 -16.82
CA ALA A 71 -9.60 9.46 -17.56
C ALA A 71 -9.44 9.64 -19.08
N ARG A 72 -9.92 10.76 -19.63
CA ARG A 72 -9.73 11.10 -21.05
C ARG A 72 -8.25 11.23 -21.41
N PHE A 73 -7.45 11.90 -20.57
CA PHE A 73 -6.02 12.06 -20.81
C PHE A 73 -5.28 10.72 -20.89
N ILE A 74 -5.57 9.80 -19.96
CA ILE A 74 -4.95 8.46 -19.94
C ILE A 74 -5.40 7.61 -21.13
N ILE A 75 -6.68 7.67 -21.50
CA ILE A 75 -7.20 6.96 -22.68
C ILE A 75 -6.54 7.47 -23.97
N SER A 76 -6.29 8.78 -24.07
CA SER A 76 -5.62 9.38 -25.22
C SER A 76 -4.09 9.17 -25.26
N HIS A 77 -3.47 8.79 -24.13
CA HIS A 77 -2.02 8.60 -24.00
C HIS A 77 -1.69 7.24 -23.37
N PRO A 78 -1.80 6.13 -24.13
CA PRO A 78 -1.62 4.78 -23.61
C PRO A 78 -0.24 4.53 -23.00
N ASP A 79 0.81 5.19 -23.48
CA ASP A 79 2.16 5.11 -22.91
C ASP A 79 2.22 5.63 -21.47
N ILE A 80 1.43 6.66 -21.14
CA ILE A 80 1.31 7.18 -19.77
C ILE A 80 0.59 6.15 -18.90
N GLY A 81 -0.49 5.54 -19.42
CA GLY A 81 -1.17 4.44 -18.72
C GLY A 81 -0.21 3.29 -18.39
N ARG A 82 0.64 2.91 -19.35
CA ARG A 82 1.69 1.89 -19.16
C ARG A 82 2.72 2.32 -18.12
N LEU A 83 3.20 3.56 -18.16
CA LEU A 83 4.14 4.09 -17.17
C LEU A 83 3.55 4.03 -15.75
N ILE A 84 2.30 4.46 -15.57
CA ILE A 84 1.61 4.41 -14.27
C ILE A 84 1.44 2.96 -13.80
N SER A 85 1.07 2.04 -14.70
CA SER A 85 0.96 0.62 -14.37
C SER A 85 2.28 0.04 -13.87
N TRP A 86 3.39 0.31 -14.57
CA TRP A 86 4.72 -0.16 -14.15
C TRP A 86 5.22 0.53 -12.87
N ALA A 87 4.96 1.82 -12.70
CA ALA A 87 5.26 2.53 -11.45
C ALA A 87 4.50 1.93 -10.26
N THR A 88 3.23 1.55 -10.46
CA THR A 88 2.42 0.87 -9.44
C THR A 88 2.99 -0.50 -9.10
N ILE A 89 3.30 -1.32 -10.11
CA ILE A 89 3.91 -2.65 -9.92
C ILE A 89 5.22 -2.51 -9.13
N ALA A 90 6.12 -1.64 -9.59
CA ALA A 90 7.43 -1.45 -8.98
C ALA A 90 7.31 -0.97 -7.53
N GLY A 91 6.45 0.02 -7.27
CA GLY A 91 6.23 0.54 -5.92
C GLY A 91 5.68 -0.51 -4.95
N GLU A 92 4.68 -1.30 -5.38
CA GLU A 92 4.08 -2.34 -4.55
C GLU A 92 5.03 -3.52 -4.30
N VAL A 93 5.76 -3.99 -5.33
CA VAL A 93 6.76 -5.07 -5.20
C VAL A 93 7.97 -4.62 -4.39
N ALA A 94 8.42 -3.37 -4.53
CA ALA A 94 9.55 -2.83 -3.80
C ALA A 94 9.21 -2.41 -2.36
N TYR A 95 7.93 -2.40 -1.97
CA TYR A 95 7.52 -1.99 -0.63
C TYR A 95 8.30 -2.69 0.51
N PRO A 96 8.58 -4.01 0.48
CA PRO A 96 9.34 -4.67 1.54
C PRO A 96 10.75 -4.10 1.76
N VAL A 97 11.32 -3.38 0.78
CA VAL A 97 12.65 -2.75 0.90
C VAL A 97 12.68 -1.72 2.03
N VAL A 98 11.55 -1.12 2.42
CA VAL A 98 11.50 -0.17 3.55
C VAL A 98 11.97 -0.78 4.87
N TYR A 99 11.93 -2.11 5.03
CA TYR A 99 12.36 -2.79 6.25
C TYR A 99 13.85 -3.12 6.29
N VAL A 100 14.57 -2.99 5.17
CA VAL A 100 16.03 -3.17 5.11
C VAL A 100 16.76 -1.86 4.85
N ALA A 101 16.10 -0.90 4.20
CA ALA A 101 16.64 0.43 3.94
C ALA A 101 16.96 1.21 5.23
N ASP A 102 17.77 2.25 5.07
CA ASP A 102 17.99 3.26 6.10
C ASP A 102 16.65 3.85 6.60
N PRO A 103 16.46 4.06 7.92
CA PRO A 103 15.19 4.55 8.47
C PRO A 103 14.68 5.86 7.87
N ARG A 104 15.55 6.76 7.39
CA ARG A 104 15.12 8.00 6.71
C ARG A 104 14.51 7.68 5.35
N ILE A 105 15.19 6.84 4.57
CA ILE A 105 14.71 6.36 3.26
C ILE A 105 13.38 5.61 3.42
N ALA A 106 13.28 4.75 4.43
CA ALA A 106 12.07 4.00 4.74
C ALA A 106 10.86 4.93 5.01
N ARG A 107 11.05 6.01 5.78
CA ARG A 107 10.00 7.01 6.05
C ARG A 107 9.53 7.74 4.78
N HIS A 108 10.45 8.05 3.85
CA HIS A 108 10.07 8.59 2.55
C HIS A 108 9.25 7.58 1.73
N GLY A 109 9.64 6.30 1.74
CA GLY A 109 8.86 5.23 1.12
C GLY A 109 7.43 5.12 1.67
N LEU A 110 7.26 5.22 2.99
CA LEU A 110 5.93 5.23 3.63
C LEU A 110 5.10 6.46 3.23
N THR A 111 5.73 7.63 3.11
CA THR A 111 5.04 8.84 2.64
C THR A 111 4.59 8.69 1.20
N LEU A 112 5.45 8.12 0.34
CA LEU A 112 5.11 7.85 -1.06
C LEU A 112 3.96 6.85 -1.18
N ALA A 113 3.93 5.79 -0.37
CA ALA A 113 2.83 4.82 -0.33
C ALA A 113 1.50 5.47 0.08
N LYS A 114 1.52 6.36 1.08
CA LYS A 114 0.35 7.14 1.49
C LYS A 114 -0.14 8.08 0.38
N LEU A 115 0.77 8.79 -0.28
CA LEU A 115 0.45 9.69 -1.40
C LEU A 115 -0.10 8.91 -2.60
N PHE A 116 0.45 7.74 -2.90
CA PHE A 116 -0.09 6.84 -3.90
C PHE A 116 -1.56 6.51 -3.63
N HIS A 117 -1.91 6.10 -2.41
CA HIS A 117 -3.31 5.83 -2.08
C HIS A 117 -4.20 7.08 -2.07
N LEU A 118 -3.65 8.26 -1.79
CA LEU A 118 -4.39 9.52 -1.92
C LEU A 118 -4.72 9.81 -3.39
N VAL A 119 -3.74 9.63 -4.29
CA VAL A 119 -3.95 9.75 -5.74
C VAL A 119 -4.97 8.73 -6.22
N VAL A 120 -4.89 7.47 -5.77
CA VAL A 120 -5.90 6.44 -6.09
C VAL A 120 -7.27 6.82 -5.54
N ALA A 121 -7.36 7.34 -4.31
CA ALA A 121 -8.62 7.77 -3.73
C ALA A 121 -9.27 8.91 -4.53
N TYR A 122 -8.47 9.87 -5.00
CA TYR A 122 -8.94 11.00 -5.78
C TYR A 122 -9.28 10.64 -7.23
N THR A 123 -8.36 9.96 -7.93
CA THR A 123 -8.49 9.66 -9.36
C THR A 123 -9.38 8.46 -9.63
N MET A 124 -9.33 7.46 -8.75
CA MET A 124 -10.12 6.23 -8.85
C MET A 124 -11.21 6.16 -7.79
N GLY A 125 -11.63 7.24 -7.13
CA GLY A 125 -12.83 7.22 -6.26
C GLY A 125 -12.84 6.12 -5.19
N LEU A 126 -11.67 5.69 -4.73
CA LEU A 126 -11.48 4.57 -3.78
C LEU A 126 -11.00 5.08 -2.41
N PRO A 127 -11.75 5.95 -1.71
CA PRO A 127 -11.31 6.56 -0.45
C PRO A 127 -11.04 5.52 0.64
N ARG A 128 -11.71 4.37 0.59
CA ARG A 128 -11.48 3.27 1.52
C ARG A 128 -10.03 2.78 1.48
N PHE A 129 -9.35 2.79 0.33
CA PHE A 129 -7.95 2.38 0.24
C PHE A 129 -7.06 3.34 1.04
N PHE A 130 -7.24 4.65 0.84
CA PHE A 130 -6.50 5.67 1.59
C PHE A 130 -6.64 5.52 3.10
N TRP A 131 -7.87 5.41 3.60
CA TRP A 131 -8.11 5.25 5.04
C TRP A 131 -7.56 3.94 5.58
N THR A 132 -7.81 2.86 4.86
CA THR A 132 -7.43 1.51 5.30
C THR A 132 -5.92 1.34 5.39
N PHE A 133 -5.20 1.67 4.32
CA PHE A 133 -3.75 1.56 4.30
C PHE A 133 -3.14 2.63 5.22
N GLY A 134 -3.64 3.87 5.15
CA GLY A 134 -3.17 4.97 6.01
C GLY A 134 -3.24 4.65 7.51
N ALA A 135 -4.33 4.03 7.97
CA ALA A 135 -4.49 3.62 9.37
C ALA A 135 -3.48 2.55 9.83
N THR A 136 -2.91 1.78 8.90
CA THR A 136 -1.90 0.75 9.20
C THR A 136 -0.46 1.26 9.14
N HIS A 137 -0.18 2.43 8.55
CA HIS A 137 1.18 2.99 8.46
C HIS A 137 1.87 3.24 9.81
N PRO A 138 1.17 3.61 10.91
CA PRO A 138 1.78 3.70 12.23
C PRO A 138 2.48 2.41 12.67
N SER A 139 1.96 1.24 12.29
CA SER A 139 2.60 -0.05 12.59
C SER A 139 3.95 -0.24 11.88
N ALA A 140 4.09 0.27 10.65
CA ALA A 140 5.35 0.27 9.93
C ALA A 140 6.35 1.25 10.55
N HIS A 141 5.90 2.46 10.91
CA HIS A 141 6.74 3.42 11.63
C HIS A 141 7.26 2.86 12.96
N TYR A 142 6.43 2.10 13.70
CA TYR A 142 6.84 1.44 14.93
C TYR A 142 7.97 0.43 14.69
N VAL A 143 7.80 -0.50 13.75
CA VAL A 143 8.81 -1.52 13.43
C VAL A 143 10.11 -0.90 12.91
N ILE A 144 10.03 0.13 12.07
CA ILE A 144 11.20 0.88 11.59
C ILE A 144 11.89 1.61 12.74
N GLY A 145 11.14 2.19 13.68
CA GLY A 145 11.68 2.90 14.85
C GLY A 145 12.47 1.98 15.78
N GLN A 146 11.93 0.79 16.07
CA GLN A 146 12.61 -0.20 16.92
C GLN A 146 13.96 -0.68 16.34
N ARG A 147 14.14 -0.66 15.01
CA ARG A 147 15.45 -0.97 14.41
C ARG A 147 16.52 0.04 14.81
N THR A 148 16.15 1.32 14.91
CA THR A 148 17.08 2.38 15.31
C THR A 148 17.46 2.24 16.78
N GLU A 149 16.49 1.96 17.66
CA GLU A 149 16.73 1.79 19.10
C GLU A 149 17.62 0.58 19.40
N ASN A 150 17.50 -0.51 18.64
CA ASN A 150 18.32 -1.71 18.82
C ASN A 150 19.75 -1.58 18.22
N ALA A 151 20.01 -0.52 17.43
CA ALA A 151 21.29 -0.29 16.76
C ALA A 151 22.14 0.80 17.45
N SER A 152 21.61 1.47 18.48
CA SER A 152 22.28 2.46 19.33
C SER A 152 22.71 1.86 20.66
#